data_AF-A0A969DJG0-F1
#
_entry.id   AF-A0A969DJG0-F1
#
_cell.length_a   1.000
_cell.length_b   1.000
_cell.length_c   1.000
_cell.angle_alpha   90.00
_cell.angle_beta   90.00
_cell.angle_gamma   90.00
#
_symmetry.space_group_name_H-M   'P 1'
#
loop_
_entity.id
_entity.type
_entity.pdbx_description
1 polymer ?
#
loop_
_entity_poly.entity_id
_entity_poly.type
_entity_poly.pdbx_seq_one_letter_code
_entity_poly.pdbx_strand_id
1 'polypeptide(L)'
;MGGIMVEWRGERRTPQRCMAELALPERGRREGAWRAVNERYLRERDRIDALFDEQLALRHRMAQNAGYESYRAFRFAEMGRFDYSPEDCTRFHDAAGEVAGPLLRESQEERRRRLDLGQLRPWDLEAELRGTTPEPLFATQEELIDLVRSVLGRVDRRFAAEFELLVGEGMLDLMSREGKAPGGYNCLLEDVRLPFIFFNAVGRPEDLRTLLHEAGHAFHSLAARDLPLIEYRHAPLEFCEVASMSMELFGLERLGEVIDPSGRRR
;
A
#
# COMPACT_ATOMS: atom_id res chain seq x y z
N MET A 1 -16.41 5.80 -1.05
CA MET A 1 -15.84 4.53 -1.53
C MET A 1 -15.87 3.41 -0.47
N GLY A 2 -15.74 3.67 0.84
CA GLY A 2 -15.75 2.61 1.88
C GLY A 2 -17.03 1.74 1.98
N GLY A 3 -18.15 2.16 1.39
CA GLY A 3 -19.37 1.35 1.30
C GLY A 3 -19.47 0.46 0.06
N ILE A 4 -18.44 0.40 -0.78
CA ILE A 4 -18.46 -0.43 -1.99
C ILE A 4 -18.27 -1.90 -1.59
N MET A 5 -19.28 -2.72 -1.93
CA MET A 5 -19.28 -4.17 -1.73
C MET A 5 -19.53 -4.86 -3.07
N VAL A 6 -19.00 -6.06 -3.22
CA VAL A 6 -19.03 -6.89 -4.43
C VAL A 6 -19.71 -8.21 -4.11
N GLU A 7 -20.70 -8.59 -4.90
CA GLU A 7 -21.30 -9.93 -4.86
C GLU A 7 -20.38 -10.90 -5.60
N TRP A 8 -19.81 -11.87 -4.88
CA TRP A 8 -18.88 -12.85 -5.43
C TRP A 8 -19.16 -14.24 -4.85
N ARG A 9 -19.49 -15.19 -5.73
CA ARG A 9 -19.80 -16.60 -5.39
C ARG A 9 -20.85 -16.76 -4.28
N GLY A 10 -21.89 -15.92 -4.30
CA GLY A 10 -23.01 -15.97 -3.36
C GLY A 10 -22.75 -15.26 -2.02
N GLU A 11 -21.61 -14.58 -1.89
CA GLU A 11 -21.27 -13.79 -0.71
C GLU A 11 -20.99 -12.34 -1.07
N ARG A 12 -21.40 -11.44 -0.18
CA ARG A 12 -21.07 -10.02 -0.26
C ARG A 12 -19.72 -9.77 0.41
N ARG A 13 -18.73 -9.34 -0.37
CA ARG A 13 -17.34 -9.16 0.07
C ARG A 13 -16.81 -7.76 -0.25
N THR A 14 -15.78 -7.33 0.49
CA THR A 14 -15.05 -6.11 0.15
C THR A 14 -14.23 -6.33 -1.13
N PRO A 15 -13.94 -5.28 -1.92
CA PRO A 15 -13.07 -5.38 -3.09
C PRO A 15 -11.71 -6.04 -2.78
N GLN A 16 -11.11 -5.74 -1.62
CA GLN A 16 -9.84 -6.32 -1.19
C GLN A 16 -9.92 -7.84 -1.03
N ARG A 17 -10.99 -8.34 -0.40
CA ARG A 17 -11.23 -9.79 -0.25
C ARG A 17 -11.49 -10.47 -1.60
N CYS A 18 -12.16 -9.80 -2.53
CA CYS A 18 -12.32 -10.32 -3.90
C CYS A 18 -10.98 -10.36 -4.66
N MET A 19 -10.16 -9.31 -4.57
CA MET A 19 -8.88 -9.25 -5.27
C MET A 19 -7.84 -10.24 -4.73
N ALA A 20 -8.00 -10.79 -3.52
CA ALA A 20 -7.18 -11.90 -3.04
C ALA A 20 -7.26 -13.15 -3.96
N GLU A 21 -8.36 -13.30 -4.71
CA GLU A 21 -8.52 -14.39 -5.68
C GLU A 21 -7.50 -14.29 -6.83
N LEU A 22 -6.92 -13.11 -7.11
CA LEU A 22 -5.93 -12.92 -8.18
C LEU A 22 -4.64 -13.71 -7.96
N ALA A 23 -4.35 -14.12 -6.73
CA ALA A 23 -3.19 -14.96 -6.41
C ALA A 23 -3.43 -16.45 -6.72
N LEU A 24 -4.67 -16.88 -6.99
CA LEU A 24 -4.99 -18.30 -7.12
C LEU A 24 -4.53 -18.91 -8.47
N PRO A 25 -4.23 -20.22 -8.51
CA PRO A 25 -3.84 -20.90 -9.75
C PRO A 25 -4.97 -20.94 -10.80
N GLU A 26 -6.23 -20.95 -10.34
CA GLU A 26 -7.43 -21.09 -11.17
C GLU A 26 -7.76 -19.79 -11.93
N ARG A 27 -7.37 -19.73 -13.21
CA ARG A 27 -7.52 -18.52 -14.05
C ARG A 27 -8.97 -18.00 -14.13
N GLY A 28 -9.95 -18.89 -14.19
CA GLY A 28 -11.37 -18.50 -14.24
C GLY A 28 -11.84 -17.77 -12.98
N ARG A 29 -11.30 -18.11 -11.81
CA ARG A 29 -11.59 -17.38 -10.56
C ARG A 29 -10.94 -16.02 -10.55
N ARG A 30 -9.67 -15.93 -10.99
CA ARG A 30 -8.97 -14.65 -11.11
C ARG A 30 -9.74 -13.69 -12.02
N GLU A 31 -10.11 -14.17 -13.20
CA GLU A 31 -10.87 -13.37 -14.18
C GLU A 31 -12.22 -12.93 -13.62
N GLY A 32 -13.01 -13.85 -13.07
CA GLY A 32 -14.32 -13.52 -12.55
C GLY A 32 -14.26 -12.52 -11.38
N ALA A 33 -13.31 -12.69 -10.46
CA ALA A 33 -13.13 -11.77 -9.33
C ALA A 33 -12.70 -10.38 -9.82
N TRP A 34 -11.72 -10.32 -10.73
CA TRP A 34 -11.27 -9.07 -11.33
C TRP A 34 -12.44 -8.33 -12.01
N ARG A 35 -13.23 -9.03 -12.83
CA ARG A 35 -14.39 -8.45 -13.52
C ARG A 35 -15.44 -7.96 -12.54
N ALA A 36 -15.82 -8.78 -11.56
CA ALA A 36 -16.83 -8.41 -10.57
C ALA A 36 -16.46 -7.13 -9.81
N VAL A 37 -15.19 -6.98 -9.41
CA VAL A 37 -14.71 -5.77 -8.74
C VAL A 37 -14.72 -4.57 -9.70
N ASN A 38 -14.18 -4.71 -10.91
CA ASN A 38 -14.10 -3.62 -11.87
C ASN A 38 -15.49 -3.16 -12.35
N GLU A 39 -16.41 -4.09 -12.62
CA GLU A 39 -17.81 -3.78 -12.97
C GLU A 39 -18.52 -3.03 -11.84
N ARG A 40 -18.25 -3.40 -10.58
CA ARG A 40 -18.80 -2.67 -9.43
C ARG A 40 -18.28 -1.23 -9.39
N TYR A 41 -16.99 -1.01 -9.61
CA TYR A 41 -16.43 0.36 -9.68
C TYR A 41 -16.95 1.14 -10.88
N LEU A 42 -17.11 0.50 -12.04
CA LEU A 42 -17.64 1.13 -13.24
C LEU A 42 -19.08 1.65 -13.09
N ARG A 43 -19.88 1.05 -12.20
CA ARG A 43 -21.22 1.58 -11.85
C ARG A 43 -21.16 2.94 -11.14
N GLU A 44 -20.04 3.28 -10.51
CA GLU A 44 -19.82 4.58 -9.87
C GLU A 44 -19.14 5.60 -10.79
N ARG A 45 -18.81 5.21 -12.04
CA ARG A 45 -18.01 6.03 -12.96
C ARG A 45 -18.52 7.46 -13.06
N ASP A 46 -19.79 7.65 -13.43
CA ASP A 46 -20.32 8.99 -13.69
C ASP A 46 -20.26 9.89 -12.42
N ARG A 47 -20.37 9.29 -11.22
CA ARG A 47 -20.19 9.99 -9.95
C ARG A 47 -18.74 10.35 -9.68
N ILE A 48 -17.81 9.40 -9.92
CA ILE A 48 -16.38 9.61 -9.73
C ILE A 48 -15.87 10.68 -10.70
N ASP A 49 -16.30 10.62 -11.97
CA ASP A 49 -15.94 11.57 -13.02
C ASP A 49 -16.43 12.97 -12.64
N ALA A 50 -17.70 13.12 -12.25
CA ALA A 50 -18.24 14.40 -11.82
C ALA A 50 -17.50 14.99 -10.60
N LEU A 51 -17.13 14.16 -9.62
CA LEU A 51 -16.33 14.59 -8.46
C LEU A 51 -14.91 14.99 -8.85
N PHE A 52 -14.33 14.35 -9.87
CA PHE A 52 -13.01 14.70 -10.37
C PHE A 52 -13.04 16.03 -11.12
N ASP A 53 -14.04 16.27 -11.96
CA ASP A 53 -14.25 17.53 -12.68
C ASP A 53 -14.46 18.70 -11.72
N GLU A 54 -15.28 18.49 -10.67
CA GLU A 54 -15.46 19.49 -9.62
C GLU A 54 -14.14 19.80 -8.91
N GLN A 55 -13.38 18.77 -8.51
CA GLN A 55 -12.07 18.97 -7.90
C GLN A 55 -11.10 19.69 -8.83
N LEU A 56 -11.09 19.39 -10.12
CA LEU A 56 -10.23 20.06 -11.09
C LEU A 56 -10.53 21.56 -11.17
N ALA A 57 -11.81 21.92 -11.27
CA ALA A 57 -12.25 23.31 -11.31
C ALA A 57 -11.91 24.06 -10.01
N LEU A 58 -12.14 23.43 -8.85
CA LEU A 58 -11.81 24.01 -7.54
C LEU A 58 -10.30 24.19 -7.37
N ARG A 59 -9.50 23.19 -7.72
CA ARG A 59 -8.03 23.23 -7.65
C ARG A 59 -7.45 24.31 -8.54
N HIS A 60 -7.99 24.48 -9.75
CA HIS A 60 -7.59 25.59 -10.63
C HIS A 60 -7.89 26.95 -9.98
N ARG A 61 -9.10 27.12 -9.41
CA ARG A 61 -9.48 28.35 -8.70
C ARG A 61 -8.61 28.62 -7.48
N MET A 62 -8.26 27.59 -6.70
CA MET A 62 -7.33 27.72 -5.56
C MET A 62 -5.99 28.29 -6.02
N ALA A 63 -5.44 27.77 -7.12
CA ALA A 63 -4.18 28.25 -7.66
C ALA A 63 -4.26 29.72 -8.10
N GLN A 64 -5.30 30.09 -8.86
CA GLN A 64 -5.52 31.46 -9.31
C GLN A 64 -5.68 32.44 -8.14
N ASN A 65 -6.46 32.07 -7.12
CA ASN A 65 -6.67 32.88 -5.92
C ASN A 65 -5.37 33.07 -5.12
N ALA A 66 -4.46 32.10 -5.18
CA ALA A 66 -3.14 32.18 -4.55
C ALA A 66 -2.07 32.82 -5.46
N GLY A 67 -2.45 33.33 -6.64
CA GLY A 67 -1.54 34.00 -7.57
C GLY A 67 -0.67 33.07 -8.43
N TYR A 68 -1.01 31.79 -8.51
CA TYR A 68 -0.30 30.81 -9.34
C TYR A 68 -1.01 30.56 -10.67
N GLU A 69 -0.24 30.40 -11.73
CA GLU A 69 -0.74 30.12 -13.09
C GLU A 69 -1.37 28.72 -13.23
N SER A 70 -0.97 27.78 -12.37
CA SER A 70 -1.45 26.39 -12.41
C SER A 70 -1.49 25.77 -11.02
N TYR A 71 -2.37 24.78 -10.85
CA TYR A 71 -2.43 24.01 -9.60
C TYR A 71 -1.15 23.22 -9.34
N ARG A 72 -0.42 22.82 -10.40
CA ARG A 72 0.89 22.18 -10.27
C ARG A 72 1.89 23.11 -9.55
N ALA A 73 2.00 24.37 -10.00
CA ALA A 73 2.90 25.34 -9.41
C ALA A 73 2.52 25.64 -7.94
N PHE A 74 1.22 25.85 -7.69
CA PHE A 74 0.70 26.03 -6.33
C PHE A 74 1.04 24.85 -5.41
N ARG A 75 0.82 23.60 -5.86
CA ARG A 75 1.09 22.40 -5.06
C ARG A 75 2.58 22.15 -4.84
N PHE A 76 3.44 22.45 -5.80
CA PHE A 76 4.89 22.36 -5.60
C PHE A 76 5.35 23.28 -4.46
N ALA A 77 4.88 24.53 -4.47
CA ALA A 77 5.19 25.49 -3.42
C ALA A 77 4.57 25.10 -2.07
N GLU A 78 3.30 24.71 -2.05
CA GLU A 78 2.58 24.36 -0.81
C GLU A 78 3.16 23.10 -0.14
N MET A 79 3.65 22.12 -0.92
CA MET A 79 4.34 20.94 -0.40
C MET A 79 5.80 21.21 0.00
N GLY A 80 6.29 22.44 -0.13
CA GLY A 80 7.67 22.78 0.23
C GLY A 80 8.71 22.13 -0.66
N ARG A 81 8.42 21.88 -1.94
CA ARG A 81 9.35 21.26 -2.90
C ARG A 81 10.23 22.33 -3.52
N PHE A 82 11.36 22.63 -2.85
CA PHE A 82 12.29 23.69 -3.26
C PHE A 82 13.64 23.16 -3.77
N ASP A 83 13.90 21.86 -3.62
CA ASP A 83 15.15 21.17 -3.96
C ASP A 83 15.08 20.38 -5.28
N TYR A 84 13.90 20.31 -5.90
CA TYR A 84 13.68 19.83 -7.27
C TYR A 84 12.51 20.54 -7.94
N SER A 85 12.41 20.36 -9.25
CA SER A 85 11.43 20.98 -10.15
C SER A 85 10.52 19.95 -10.83
N PRO A 86 9.38 20.37 -11.41
CA PRO A 86 8.56 19.50 -12.26
C PRO A 86 9.32 18.86 -13.44
N GLU A 87 10.32 19.56 -13.97
CA GLU A 87 11.19 19.07 -15.04
C GLU A 87 12.08 17.92 -14.53
N ASP A 88 12.57 17.98 -13.29
CA ASP A 88 13.32 16.89 -12.67
C ASP A 88 12.46 15.64 -12.50
N CYS A 89 11.18 15.80 -12.11
CA CYS A 89 10.23 14.68 -12.06
C CYS A 89 10.03 14.02 -13.44
N THR A 90 9.96 14.83 -14.50
CA THR A 90 9.81 14.31 -15.86
C THR A 90 11.05 13.51 -16.28
N ARG A 91 12.25 14.04 -16.05
CA ARG A 91 13.50 13.31 -16.32
C ARG A 91 13.61 12.03 -15.50
N PHE A 92 13.14 12.04 -14.25
CA PHE A 92 13.10 10.84 -13.41
C PHE A 92 12.12 9.79 -13.98
N HIS A 93 10.94 10.19 -14.43
CA HIS A 93 9.99 9.27 -15.06
C HIS A 93 10.54 8.65 -16.35
N ASP A 94 11.21 9.44 -17.18
CA ASP A 94 11.85 8.96 -18.42
C ASP A 94 12.95 7.94 -18.09
N ALA A 95 13.85 8.27 -17.15
CA ALA A 95 14.90 7.36 -16.70
C ALA A 95 14.34 6.07 -16.08
N ALA A 96 13.29 6.16 -15.26
CA ALA A 96 12.63 5.00 -14.70
C ALA A 96 12.00 4.12 -15.80
N GLY A 97 11.40 4.73 -16.83
CA GLY A 97 10.86 4.01 -18.00
C GLY A 97 11.94 3.30 -18.81
N GLU A 98 13.09 3.94 -19.01
CA GLU A 98 14.25 3.39 -19.73
C GLU A 98 14.91 2.22 -18.97
N VAL A 99 15.06 2.34 -17.65
CA VAL A 99 15.77 1.36 -16.82
C VAL A 99 14.86 0.23 -16.33
N ALA A 100 13.72 0.57 -15.71
CA ALA A 100 12.83 -0.42 -15.10
C ALA A 100 11.84 -1.02 -16.11
N GLY A 101 11.48 -0.28 -17.17
CA GLY A 101 10.55 -0.76 -18.20
C GLY A 101 10.97 -2.07 -18.88
N PRO A 102 12.24 -2.24 -19.32
CA PRO A 102 12.73 -3.51 -19.86
C PRO A 102 12.65 -4.66 -18.84
N LEU A 103 13.06 -4.43 -17.59
CA LEU A 103 13.03 -5.45 -16.53
C LEU A 103 11.61 -5.91 -16.21
N LEU A 104 10.65 -4.98 -16.18
CA LEU A 104 9.24 -5.31 -16.02
C LEU A 104 8.74 -6.17 -17.20
N ARG A 105 9.08 -5.80 -18.44
CA ARG A 105 8.70 -6.60 -19.62
C ARG A 105 9.28 -8.01 -19.58
N GLU A 106 10.54 -8.17 -19.18
CA GLU A 106 11.17 -9.47 -19.01
C GLU A 106 10.47 -10.32 -17.94
N SER A 107 10.21 -9.73 -16.77
CA SER A 107 9.49 -10.39 -15.67
C SER A 107 8.09 -10.87 -16.11
N GLN A 108 7.36 -10.04 -16.86
CA GLN A 108 6.03 -10.38 -17.35
C GLN A 108 6.06 -11.43 -18.48
N GLU A 109 7.08 -11.41 -19.34
CA GLU A 109 7.26 -12.44 -20.36
C GLU A 109 7.59 -13.79 -19.72
N GLU A 110 8.42 -13.81 -18.67
CA GLU A 110 8.68 -15.03 -17.90
C GLU A 110 7.39 -15.56 -17.23
N ARG A 111 6.61 -14.66 -16.62
CA ARG A 111 5.29 -15.01 -16.08
C ARG A 111 4.37 -15.62 -17.14
N ARG A 112 4.31 -15.02 -18.33
CA ARG A 112 3.52 -15.53 -19.47
C ARG A 112 3.93 -16.94 -19.85
N ARG A 113 5.24 -17.21 -19.97
CA ARG A 113 5.79 -18.54 -20.28
C ARG A 113 5.46 -19.56 -19.19
N ARG A 114 5.65 -19.21 -17.92
CA ARG A 114 5.38 -20.11 -16.79
C ARG A 114 3.90 -20.46 -16.61
N LEU A 115 3.00 -19.57 -17.00
CA LEU A 115 1.56 -19.80 -16.98
C LEU A 115 1.03 -20.46 -18.27
N ASP A 116 1.90 -20.70 -19.27
CA ASP A 116 1.53 -21.23 -20.59
C ASP A 116 0.40 -20.44 -21.28
N LEU A 117 0.52 -19.11 -21.30
CA LEU A 117 -0.51 -18.22 -21.87
C LEU A 117 -0.03 -17.56 -23.17
N GLY A 118 -0.93 -17.41 -24.14
CA GLY A 118 -0.64 -16.63 -25.35
C GLY A 118 -0.46 -15.14 -25.07
N GLN A 119 -1.16 -14.60 -24.07
CA GLN A 119 -1.08 -13.20 -23.66
C GLN A 119 -1.52 -13.04 -22.21
N LEU A 120 -0.80 -12.21 -21.44
CA LEU A 120 -1.24 -11.84 -20.09
C LEU A 120 -2.45 -10.92 -20.13
N ARG A 121 -3.34 -11.10 -19.15
CA ARG A 121 -4.44 -10.19 -18.85
C ARG A 121 -4.21 -9.55 -17.48
N PRO A 122 -4.95 -8.47 -17.13
CA PRO A 122 -4.82 -7.84 -15.81
C PRO A 122 -4.97 -8.82 -14.63
N TRP A 123 -5.82 -9.85 -14.79
CA TRP A 123 -6.02 -10.91 -13.77
C TRP A 123 -4.96 -12.02 -13.79
N ASP A 124 -3.92 -11.93 -14.62
CA ASP A 124 -2.81 -12.90 -14.64
C ASP A 124 -1.55 -12.36 -13.92
N LEU A 125 -1.52 -11.06 -13.58
CA LEU A 125 -0.30 -10.37 -13.12
C LEU A 125 0.12 -10.75 -11.68
N GLU A 126 -0.82 -11.23 -10.86
CA GLU A 126 -0.59 -11.66 -9.47
C GLU A 126 -0.65 -13.18 -9.31
N ALA A 127 -0.89 -13.93 -10.38
CA ALA A 127 -1.13 -15.37 -10.30
C ALA A 127 0.05 -16.13 -9.65
N GLU A 128 -0.27 -17.09 -8.77
CA GLU A 128 0.73 -18.05 -8.26
C GLU A 128 1.30 -18.88 -9.41
N LEU A 129 2.63 -18.92 -9.49
CA LEU A 129 3.39 -19.57 -10.56
C LEU A 129 3.84 -20.99 -10.23
N ARG A 130 3.66 -21.43 -8.98
CA ARG A 130 3.95 -22.80 -8.52
C ARG A 130 2.78 -23.76 -8.76
N GLY A 131 1.61 -23.26 -9.15
CA GLY A 131 0.40 -24.06 -9.37
C GLY A 131 -0.28 -24.55 -8.08
N THR A 132 0.18 -24.10 -6.91
CA THR A 132 -0.42 -24.39 -5.60
C THR A 132 -1.37 -23.28 -5.19
N THR A 133 -2.39 -23.60 -4.40
CA THR A 133 -3.19 -22.57 -3.73
C THR A 133 -2.42 -22.08 -2.50
N PRO A 134 -2.05 -20.79 -2.42
CA PRO A 134 -1.39 -20.27 -1.22
C PRO A 134 -2.35 -20.31 -0.02
N GLU A 135 -1.89 -20.85 1.11
CA GLU A 135 -2.57 -20.69 2.39
C GLU A 135 -2.39 -19.24 2.89
N PRO A 136 -3.38 -18.64 3.57
CA PRO A 136 -3.20 -17.35 4.21
C PRO A 136 -2.03 -17.40 5.21
N LEU A 137 -1.19 -16.37 5.22
CA LEU A 137 -0.07 -16.30 6.19
C LEU A 137 -0.57 -16.05 7.62
N PHE A 138 -1.75 -15.45 7.75
CA PHE A 138 -2.44 -15.14 8.99
C PHE A 138 -3.94 -15.00 8.72
N ALA A 139 -4.75 -15.18 9.75
CA ALA A 139 -6.20 -15.04 9.76
C ALA A 139 -6.68 -13.88 10.65
N THR A 140 -5.90 -13.50 11.67
CA THR A 140 -6.29 -12.45 12.63
C THR A 140 -5.28 -11.30 12.70
N GLN A 141 -5.70 -10.20 13.33
CA GLN A 141 -4.82 -9.05 13.57
C GLN A 141 -3.64 -9.43 14.48
N GLU A 142 -3.91 -10.25 15.49
CA GLU A 142 -2.93 -10.72 16.47
C GLU A 142 -1.85 -11.58 15.82
N GLU A 143 -2.25 -12.49 14.91
CA GLU A 143 -1.30 -13.29 14.14
C GLU A 143 -0.40 -12.44 13.23
N LEU A 144 -0.97 -11.42 12.58
CA LEU A 144 -0.20 -10.46 11.78
C LEU A 144 0.77 -9.64 12.64
N ILE A 145 0.32 -9.15 13.80
CA ILE A 145 1.14 -8.41 14.77
C ILE A 145 2.31 -9.29 15.24
N ASP A 146 2.04 -10.52 15.63
CA ASP A 146 3.05 -11.47 16.08
C ASP A 146 4.10 -11.77 15.01
N LEU A 147 3.65 -11.87 13.76
CA LEU A 147 4.52 -12.10 12.61
C LEU A 147 5.44 -10.90 12.37
N VAL A 148 4.88 -9.68 12.28
CA VAL A 148 5.66 -8.45 12.09
C VAL A 148 6.60 -8.20 13.26
N ARG A 149 6.15 -8.37 14.51
CA ARG A 149 7.00 -8.29 15.71
C ARG A 149 8.21 -9.21 15.59
N SER A 150 8.00 -10.44 15.14
CA SER A 150 9.07 -11.42 14.97
C SER A 150 10.09 -10.96 13.93
N VAL A 151 9.62 -10.44 12.79
CA VAL A 151 10.48 -9.91 11.71
C VAL A 151 11.25 -8.69 12.21
N LEU A 152 10.58 -7.71 12.82
CA LEU A 152 11.22 -6.51 13.35
C LEU A 152 12.27 -6.83 14.42
N GLY A 153 12.02 -7.82 15.28
CA GLY A 153 13.00 -8.26 16.27
C GLY A 153 14.27 -8.87 15.67
N ARG A 154 14.21 -9.37 14.42
CA ARG A 154 15.38 -9.82 13.64
C ARG A 154 16.09 -8.67 12.94
N VAL A 155 15.38 -7.58 12.64
CA VAL A 155 15.96 -6.35 12.13
C VAL A 155 16.70 -5.63 13.25
N ASP A 156 15.98 -5.21 14.29
CA ASP A 156 16.51 -4.58 15.50
C ASP A 156 15.49 -4.68 16.64
N ARG A 157 15.96 -5.00 17.86
CA ARG A 157 15.10 -5.08 19.04
C ARG A 157 14.38 -3.77 19.36
N ARG A 158 14.95 -2.63 18.99
CA ARG A 158 14.33 -1.31 19.15
C ARG A 158 13.05 -1.20 18.34
N PHE A 159 13.05 -1.63 17.07
CA PHE A 159 11.85 -1.57 16.23
C PHE A 159 10.75 -2.48 16.76
N ALA A 160 11.09 -3.66 17.27
CA ALA A 160 10.11 -4.51 17.94
C ALA A 160 9.51 -3.81 19.17
N ALA A 161 10.33 -3.14 20.01
CA ALA A 161 9.85 -2.43 21.18
C ALA A 161 8.98 -1.21 20.84
N GLU A 162 9.35 -0.45 19.82
CA GLU A 162 8.56 0.68 19.30
C GLU A 162 7.23 0.19 18.70
N PHE A 163 7.22 -0.94 18.00
CA PHE A 163 5.99 -1.56 17.50
C PHE A 163 5.09 -2.05 18.65
N GLU A 164 5.67 -2.67 19.70
CA GLU A 164 4.92 -3.09 20.88
C GLU A 164 4.26 -1.93 21.63
N LEU A 165 4.90 -0.76 21.65
CA LEU A 165 4.26 0.44 22.19
C LEU A 165 2.95 0.75 21.44
N LEU A 166 2.98 0.71 20.10
CA LEU A 166 1.79 0.98 19.28
C LEU A 166 0.70 -0.07 19.48
N VAL A 167 1.08 -1.34 19.59
CA VAL A 167 0.15 -2.44 19.91
C VAL A 167 -0.50 -2.21 21.28
N GLY A 168 0.30 -1.92 22.31
CA GLY A 168 -0.17 -1.72 23.69
C GLY A 168 -1.09 -0.52 23.86
N GLU A 169 -0.86 0.54 23.08
CA GLU A 169 -1.69 1.76 23.09
C GLU A 169 -2.89 1.67 22.14
N GLY A 170 -3.11 0.54 21.47
CA GLY A 170 -4.26 0.34 20.57
C GLY A 170 -4.18 1.14 19.27
N MET A 171 -2.98 1.42 18.79
CA MET A 171 -2.73 2.29 17.63
C MET A 171 -2.80 1.60 16.26
N LEU A 172 -3.44 0.43 16.20
CA LEU A 172 -3.49 -0.41 15.00
C LEU A 172 -4.93 -0.80 14.65
N ASP A 173 -5.33 -0.54 13.39
CA ASP A 173 -6.57 -1.06 12.80
C ASP A 173 -6.27 -1.70 11.44
N LEU A 174 -6.02 -3.01 11.43
CA LEU A 174 -5.33 -3.68 10.31
C LEU A 174 -6.25 -4.52 9.43
N MET A 175 -7.33 -5.12 9.96
CA MET A 175 -8.13 -6.09 9.20
C MET A 175 -9.20 -5.44 8.31
N SER A 176 -9.42 -6.01 7.12
CA SER A 176 -10.51 -5.60 6.23
C SER A 176 -11.89 -6.03 6.77
N ARG A 177 -12.84 -5.10 6.81
CA ARG A 177 -14.24 -5.31 7.21
C ARG A 177 -15.20 -4.44 6.40
N GLU A 178 -16.47 -4.82 6.36
CA GLU A 178 -17.52 -4.04 5.70
C GLU A 178 -17.60 -2.62 6.29
N GLY A 179 -17.75 -1.62 5.41
CA GLY A 179 -17.83 -0.21 5.79
C GLY A 179 -16.49 0.46 6.11
N LYS A 180 -15.38 -0.29 6.17
CA LYS A 180 -14.04 0.27 6.36
C LYS A 180 -13.57 0.99 5.08
N ALA A 181 -12.96 2.16 5.24
CA ALA A 181 -12.39 2.89 4.11
C ALA A 181 -11.27 2.07 3.44
N PRO A 182 -11.13 2.10 2.10
CA PRO A 182 -10.09 1.37 1.40
C PRO A 182 -8.71 2.01 1.60
N GLY A 183 -7.66 1.25 1.33
CA GLY A 183 -6.27 1.70 1.38
C GLY A 183 -5.58 1.41 2.71
N GLY A 184 -4.42 2.02 2.89
CA GLY A 184 -3.65 2.05 4.12
C GLY A 184 -3.03 3.44 4.32
N TYR A 185 -2.77 3.81 5.57
CA TYR A 185 -2.06 5.02 5.92
C TYR A 185 -1.47 4.94 7.34
N ASN A 186 -0.47 5.79 7.57
CA ASN A 186 0.03 6.17 8.87
C ASN A 186 -0.39 7.62 9.19
N CYS A 187 -0.76 7.90 10.43
CA CYS A 187 -1.08 9.25 10.88
C CYS A 187 -0.57 9.48 12.30
N LEU A 188 0.14 10.59 12.53
CA LEU A 188 0.58 10.98 13.87
C LEU A 188 -0.57 11.65 14.64
N LEU A 189 -0.95 11.10 15.79
CA LEU A 189 -1.91 11.70 16.71
C LEU A 189 -1.18 12.69 17.64
N GLU A 190 -1.15 13.97 17.27
CA GLU A 190 -0.31 14.99 17.93
C GLU A 190 -0.54 15.15 19.44
N ASP A 191 -1.78 14.97 19.93
CA ASP A 191 -2.11 15.13 21.35
C ASP A 191 -1.39 14.11 22.24
N VAL A 192 -1.26 12.87 21.74
CA VAL A 192 -0.58 11.76 22.44
C VAL A 192 0.79 11.45 21.85
N ARG A 193 1.13 12.08 20.72
CA ARG A 193 2.37 11.90 19.94
C ARG A 193 2.68 10.45 19.59
N LEU A 194 1.63 9.69 19.26
CA LEU A 194 1.73 8.31 18.80
C LEU A 194 1.20 8.19 17.37
N PRO A 195 1.93 7.49 16.48
CA PRO A 195 1.43 7.17 15.16
C PRO A 195 0.36 6.08 15.23
N PHE A 196 -0.67 6.23 14.40
CA PHE A 196 -1.75 5.28 14.18
C PHE A 196 -1.59 4.64 12.80
N ILE A 197 -1.67 3.30 12.74
CA ILE A 197 -1.60 2.53 11.50
C ILE A 197 -2.99 1.99 11.15
N PHE A 198 -3.42 2.31 9.94
CA PHE A 198 -4.68 1.83 9.37
C PHE A 198 -4.40 1.14 8.04
N PHE A 199 -4.88 -0.08 7.83
CA PHE A 199 -5.00 -0.64 6.47
C PHE A 199 -6.02 -1.79 6.40
N ASN A 200 -6.09 -2.49 5.26
CA ASN A 200 -7.12 -3.50 4.97
C ASN A 200 -6.54 -4.89 4.65
N ALA A 201 -5.93 -5.52 5.64
CA ALA A 201 -5.38 -6.87 5.55
C ALA A 201 -6.45 -7.94 5.26
N VAL A 202 -6.05 -8.93 4.47
CA VAL A 202 -6.87 -10.09 4.06
C VAL A 202 -6.11 -11.43 4.13
N GLY A 203 -4.90 -11.45 4.70
CA GLY A 203 -4.09 -12.66 4.94
C GLY A 203 -3.00 -12.91 3.90
N ARG A 204 -2.69 -11.91 3.07
CA ARG A 204 -1.74 -12.01 1.95
C ARG A 204 -0.30 -11.67 2.36
N PRO A 205 0.72 -12.20 1.65
CA PRO A 205 2.11 -11.75 1.82
C PRO A 205 2.29 -10.24 1.67
N GLU A 206 1.53 -9.60 0.78
CA GLU A 206 1.57 -8.16 0.59
C GLU A 206 1.09 -7.37 1.83
N ASP A 207 0.24 -7.96 2.66
CA ASP A 207 -0.23 -7.33 3.90
C ASP A 207 0.91 -7.21 4.93
N LEU A 208 1.81 -8.19 4.97
CA LEU A 208 3.02 -8.13 5.81
C LEU A 208 3.91 -6.97 5.38
N ARG A 209 4.17 -6.88 4.07
CA ARG A 209 4.96 -5.80 3.47
C ARG A 209 4.33 -4.44 3.76
N THR A 210 3.00 -4.34 3.63
CA THR A 210 2.26 -3.11 3.94
C THR A 210 2.41 -2.72 5.40
N LEU A 211 2.31 -3.66 6.35
CA LEU A 211 2.50 -3.33 7.75
C LEU A 211 3.96 -2.93 8.08
N LEU A 212 4.96 -3.53 7.42
CA LEU A 212 6.35 -3.08 7.52
C LEU A 212 6.52 -1.65 6.97
N HIS A 213 5.86 -1.33 5.85
CA HIS A 213 5.84 0.01 5.26
C HIS A 213 5.30 1.05 6.25
N GLU A 214 4.10 0.81 6.77
CA GLU A 214 3.45 1.72 7.72
C GLU A 214 4.20 1.79 9.06
N ALA A 215 4.85 0.71 9.48
CA ALA A 215 5.73 0.70 10.65
C ALA A 215 6.96 1.59 10.42
N GLY A 216 7.52 1.63 9.21
CA GLY A 216 8.61 2.56 8.88
C GLY A 216 8.21 4.03 9.04
N HIS A 217 7.01 4.41 8.58
CA HIS A 217 6.45 5.74 8.89
C HIS A 217 6.26 5.98 10.39
N ALA A 218 5.79 4.96 11.12
CA ALA A 218 5.58 5.04 12.56
C ALA A 218 6.90 5.26 13.32
N PHE A 219 7.95 4.51 12.98
CA PHE A 219 9.27 4.66 13.61
C PHE A 219 9.90 6.01 13.31
N HIS A 220 9.71 6.52 12.08
CA HIS A 220 10.16 7.87 11.74
C HIS A 220 9.43 8.92 12.60
N SER A 221 8.11 8.81 12.74
CA SER A 221 7.32 9.68 13.62
C SER A 221 7.76 9.60 15.08
N LEU A 222 8.00 8.38 15.60
CA LEU A 222 8.48 8.16 16.97
C LEU A 222 9.87 8.75 17.19
N ALA A 223 10.76 8.67 16.20
CA ALA A 223 12.08 9.27 16.28
C ALA A 223 12.03 10.82 16.33
N ALA A 224 11.00 11.42 15.74
CA ALA A 224 10.82 12.87 15.67
C ALA A 224 9.90 13.44 16.77
N ARG A 225 9.21 12.59 17.55
CA ARG A 225 8.10 12.99 18.45
C ARG A 225 8.45 14.00 19.54
N ASP A 226 9.71 14.04 19.96
CA ASP A 226 10.19 14.91 21.04
C ASP A 226 10.63 16.29 20.52
N LEU A 227 10.57 16.53 19.20
CA LEU A 227 10.86 17.84 18.63
C LEU A 227 9.81 18.87 19.09
N PRO A 228 10.25 20.11 19.41
CA PRO A 228 9.39 21.09 20.08
C PRO A 228 8.29 21.64 19.16
N LEU A 229 8.59 21.78 17.87
CA LEU A 229 7.66 22.31 16.86
C LEU A 229 6.96 21.15 16.14
N ILE A 230 5.65 21.29 15.91
CA ILE A 230 4.84 20.27 15.23
C ILE A 230 5.37 20.04 13.81
N GLU A 231 5.71 21.12 13.13
CA GLU A 231 6.23 21.11 11.76
C GLU A 231 7.57 20.37 11.62
N TYR A 232 8.32 20.20 12.72
CA TYR A 232 9.58 19.46 12.70
C TYR A 232 9.37 17.96 12.91
N ARG A 233 8.17 17.52 13.32
CA ARG A 233 7.85 16.10 13.54
C ARG A 233 7.48 15.36 12.26
N HIS A 234 7.38 16.07 11.14
CA HIS A 234 7.02 15.54 9.84
C HIS A 234 8.06 15.95 8.79
N ALA A 235 8.21 15.15 7.73
CA ALA A 235 9.13 15.40 6.62
C ALA A 235 8.33 15.60 5.31
N PRO A 236 8.93 16.12 4.23
CA PRO A 236 8.31 16.06 2.90
C PRO A 236 7.88 14.62 2.56
N LEU A 237 6.74 14.44 1.87
CA LEU A 237 6.14 13.11 1.67
C LEU A 237 7.10 12.11 1.03
N GLU A 238 7.84 12.54 0.02
CA GLU A 238 8.89 11.76 -0.63
C GLU A 238 9.99 11.26 0.34
N PHE A 239 10.29 12.02 1.39
CA PHE A 239 11.23 11.62 2.44
C PHE A 239 10.59 10.67 3.46
N CYS A 240 9.28 10.82 3.72
CA CYS A 240 8.54 9.84 4.51
C CYS A 240 8.61 8.44 3.86
N GLU A 241 8.54 8.36 2.53
CA GLU A 241 8.65 7.11 1.76
C GLU A 241 10.02 6.43 1.88
N VAL A 242 11.10 7.20 2.14
CA VAL A 242 12.42 6.60 2.38
C VAL A 242 12.38 5.71 3.62
N ALA A 243 11.73 6.16 4.71
CA ALA A 243 11.63 5.39 5.94
C ALA A 243 10.74 4.15 5.78
N SER A 244 9.58 4.29 5.14
CA SER A 244 8.65 3.18 4.93
C SER A 244 9.20 2.12 4.00
N MET A 245 9.67 2.50 2.80
CA MET A 245 10.21 1.55 1.83
C MET A 245 11.52 0.90 2.32
N SER A 246 12.35 1.62 3.09
CA SER A 246 13.55 1.00 3.70
C SER A 246 13.18 -0.05 4.73
N MET A 247 12.13 0.18 5.52
CA MET A 247 11.66 -0.80 6.50
C MET A 247 11.11 -2.06 5.83
N GLU A 248 10.46 -1.94 4.67
CA GLU A 248 10.11 -3.10 3.85
C GLU A 248 11.35 -3.93 3.50
N LEU A 249 12.41 -3.29 2.99
CA LEU A 249 13.64 -3.99 2.58
C LEU A 249 14.31 -4.68 3.77
N PHE A 250 14.45 -4.00 4.90
CA PHE A 250 15.04 -4.58 6.11
C PHE A 250 14.23 -5.77 6.62
N GLY A 251 12.90 -5.65 6.66
CA GLY A 251 12.04 -6.74 7.10
C GLY A 251 12.05 -7.93 6.14
N LEU A 252 11.97 -7.67 4.83
CA LEU A 252 11.98 -8.72 3.80
C LEU A 252 13.30 -9.49 3.76
N GLU A 253 14.44 -8.85 4.03
CA GLU A 253 15.75 -9.53 4.14
C GLU A 253 15.75 -10.58 5.27
N ARG A 254 15.01 -10.33 6.35
CA ARG A 254 14.92 -11.23 7.52
C ARG A 254 13.73 -12.19 7.46
N LEU A 255 12.88 -12.09 6.43
CA LEU A 255 11.63 -12.85 6.36
C LEU A 255 11.87 -14.37 6.39
N GLY A 256 12.90 -14.85 5.70
CA GLY A 256 13.24 -16.29 5.65
C GLY A 256 13.65 -16.91 7.00
N GLU A 257 13.98 -16.08 7.99
CA GLU A 257 14.28 -16.50 9.36
C GLU A 257 13.01 -16.72 10.21
N VAL A 258 11.88 -16.15 9.77
CA VAL A 258 10.60 -16.19 10.47
C VAL A 258 9.58 -17.07 9.76
N ILE A 259 9.62 -17.09 8.42
CA ILE A 259 8.74 -17.89 7.56
C ILE A 259 9.60 -18.81 6.69
N ASP A 260 9.20 -20.06 6.57
CA ASP A 260 9.83 -21.02 5.67
C ASP A 260 9.39 -20.82 4.19
N PRO A 261 10.05 -21.47 3.22
CA PRO A 261 9.70 -21.33 1.79
C PRO A 261 8.30 -21.83 1.42
N SER A 262 7.61 -22.53 2.32
CA SER A 262 6.22 -22.98 2.18
C SER A 262 5.20 -21.98 2.72
N GLY A 263 5.65 -20.87 3.31
CA GLY A 263 4.80 -19.85 3.90
C GLY A 263 4.43 -20.11 5.35
N ARG A 264 5.06 -21.09 6.02
CA ARG A 264 4.78 -21.45 7.41
C ARG A 264 5.76 -20.80 8.38
N ARG A 265 5.29 -20.40 9.55
CA ARG A 265 6.13 -19.84 10.61
C ARG A 265 7.15 -20.89 11.07
N ARG A 266 8.41 -20.47 11.23
CA ARG A 266 9.51 -21.28 11.78
C ARG A 266 9.53 -21.29 13.30
#